data_AF-A0A928ZDS9-F1
#
_entry.id   AF-A0A928ZDS9-F1
#
_cell.length_a   1.000
_cell.length_b   1.000
_cell.length_c   1.000
_cell.angle_alpha   90.00
_cell.angle_beta   90.00
_cell.angle_gamma   90.00
#
_symmetry.space_group_name_H-M   'P 1'
#
loop_
_entity.id
_entity.type
_entity.pdbx_description
1 polymer ?
#
loop_
_entity_poly.entity_id
_entity_poly.type
_entity_poly.pdbx_seq_one_letter_code
_entity_poly.pdbx_strand_id
1 'polypeptide(L)'
;MLNQKLKVSPNGSFKVTRLCESVAICEAVKGDRHNWGNATETEPAFVVYLGCKKEEVAEKIRYLNQVLGCYWCEIRQPKYLKDFEAEIKIRGMQRNSNDETNGLDFLLWAENDFNYIDSDEYDYYVTGTQQRW
;
A
#
# COMPACT_ATOMS: atom_id res chain seq x y z
N MET A 1 6.20 10.27 6.94
CA MET A 1 5.52 9.71 5.74
C MET A 1 4.99 10.84 4.84
N LEU A 2 4.50 10.53 3.63
CA LEU A 2 3.92 11.47 2.65
C LEU A 2 2.45 11.11 2.42
N ASN A 3 1.51 12.07 2.34
CA ASN A 3 0.12 11.81 1.90
C ASN A 3 -0.16 12.51 0.58
N GLN A 4 0.53 12.10 -0.49
CA GLN A 4 0.43 12.79 -1.77
C GLN A 4 -0.57 12.10 -2.69
N LYS A 5 -1.65 12.80 -3.08
CA LYS A 5 -2.59 12.29 -4.09
C LYS A 5 -1.89 12.26 -5.45
N LEU A 6 -1.66 11.06 -6.00
CA LEU A 6 -1.02 10.86 -7.31
C LEU A 6 -2.04 10.86 -8.45
N LYS A 7 -3.21 10.25 -8.22
CA LYS A 7 -4.27 10.15 -9.24
C LYS A 7 -5.63 9.97 -8.59
N VAL A 8 -6.66 10.56 -9.17
CA VAL A 8 -8.06 10.25 -8.86
C VAL A 8 -8.72 9.80 -10.15
N SER A 9 -9.55 8.76 -10.08
CA SER A 9 -10.38 8.36 -11.21
C SER A 9 -11.30 9.52 -11.61
N PRO A 10 -11.41 9.88 -12.91
CA PRO A 10 -12.33 10.93 -13.36
C PRO A 10 -13.78 10.67 -12.94
N ASN A 11 -14.15 9.39 -12.79
CA ASN A 11 -15.48 8.94 -12.40
C ASN A 11 -15.58 8.62 -10.90
N GLY A 12 -14.56 8.97 -10.10
CA GLY A 12 -14.55 8.75 -8.66
C GLY A 12 -14.59 7.27 -8.25
N SER A 13 -14.08 6.35 -9.07
CA SER A 13 -14.08 4.91 -8.74
C SER A 13 -12.91 4.48 -7.85
N PHE A 14 -11.76 5.16 -7.97
CA PHE A 14 -10.57 4.89 -7.17
C PHE A 14 -9.74 6.16 -6.95
N LYS A 15 -8.89 6.12 -5.93
CA LYS A 15 -7.89 7.14 -5.60
C LYS A 15 -6.53 6.48 -5.42
N VAL A 16 -5.50 7.06 -6.01
CA VAL A 16 -4.10 6.64 -5.82
C VAL A 16 -3.39 7.67 -4.96
N THR A 17 -2.82 7.20 -3.86
CA THR A 17 -2.14 8.01 -2.86
C THR A 17 -0.74 7.44 -2.65
N ARG A 18 0.29 8.29 -2.70
CA ARG A 18 1.65 7.96 -2.26
C ARG A 18 1.71 8.11 -0.75
N LEU A 19 2.21 7.07 -0.07
CA LEU A 19 2.33 6.98 1.39
C LEU A 19 3.77 7.24 1.87
N CYS A 20 4.76 6.81 1.10
CA CYS A 20 6.16 7.16 1.29
C CYS A 20 6.87 7.20 -0.06
N GLU A 21 8.20 7.32 -0.06
CA GLU A 21 8.94 7.41 -1.32
C GLU A 21 8.70 6.19 -2.21
N SER A 22 8.80 4.97 -1.67
CA SER A 22 8.66 3.71 -2.40
C SER A 22 7.26 3.10 -2.38
N VAL A 23 6.30 3.62 -1.60
CA VAL A 23 4.97 2.99 -1.45
C VAL A 23 3.84 3.93 -1.87
N ALA A 24 2.94 3.41 -2.70
CA ALA A 24 1.67 4.02 -3.03
C ALA A 24 0.52 2.99 -2.92
N ILE A 25 -0.68 3.45 -2.61
CA ILE A 25 -1.89 2.64 -2.60
C ILE A 25 -2.90 3.17 -3.62
N CYS A 26 -3.62 2.26 -4.27
CA CYS A 26 -4.84 2.55 -5.02
C CYS A 26 -6.02 2.00 -4.24
N GLU A 27 -6.82 2.90 -3.72
CA GLU A 27 -7.97 2.60 -2.88
C GLU A 27 -9.26 2.78 -3.67
N ALA A 28 -10.20 1.85 -3.50
CA ALA A 28 -11.54 1.98 -4.04
C ALA A 28 -12.28 3.09 -3.27
N VAL A 29 -13.18 3.82 -3.92
CA VAL A 29 -13.91 4.89 -3.21
C VAL A 29 -15.01 4.33 -2.29
N LYS A 30 -15.47 3.10 -2.52
CA LYS A 30 -16.48 2.45 -1.67
C LYS A 30 -16.37 0.93 -1.73
N GLY A 31 -16.24 0.29 -0.55
CA GLY A 31 -16.22 -1.16 -0.37
C GLY A 31 -15.18 -1.85 -1.25
N ASP A 32 -15.51 -3.05 -1.74
CA ASP A 32 -14.67 -3.81 -2.67
C ASP A 32 -15.24 -3.87 -4.09
N ARG A 33 -15.43 -2.71 -4.72
CA ARG A 33 -15.98 -2.64 -6.09
C ARG A 33 -15.12 -3.38 -7.13
N HIS A 34 -13.87 -3.65 -6.82
CA HIS A 34 -12.89 -4.22 -7.74
C HIS A 34 -12.48 -5.66 -7.38
N ASN A 35 -13.13 -6.28 -6.39
CA ASN A 35 -12.86 -7.63 -5.90
C ASN A 35 -11.37 -7.85 -5.55
N TRP A 36 -10.77 -6.92 -4.81
CA TRP A 36 -9.40 -7.02 -4.31
C TRP A 36 -9.28 -7.80 -2.99
N GLY A 37 -10.39 -8.06 -2.32
CA GLY A 37 -10.51 -9.02 -1.22
C GLY A 37 -10.06 -8.52 0.16
N ASN A 38 -9.82 -7.22 0.31
CA ASN A 38 -9.30 -6.61 1.54
C ASN A 38 -10.10 -5.39 2.03
N ALA A 39 -11.37 -5.26 1.62
CA ALA A 39 -12.27 -4.28 2.25
C ALA A 39 -12.74 -4.78 3.62
N THR A 40 -12.96 -3.84 4.54
CA THR A 40 -13.66 -4.06 5.80
C THR A 40 -14.98 -3.29 5.80
N GLU A 41 -15.74 -3.33 6.91
CA GLU A 41 -16.98 -2.56 7.04
C GLU A 41 -16.73 -1.04 6.98
N THR A 42 -15.59 -0.60 7.49
CA THR A 42 -15.23 0.81 7.64
C THR A 42 -14.20 1.28 6.60
N GLU A 43 -13.48 0.36 5.96
CA GLU A 43 -12.40 0.70 5.05
C GLU A 43 -12.59 0.06 3.67
N PRO A 44 -12.43 0.84 2.58
CA PRO A 44 -12.52 0.30 1.24
C PRO A 44 -11.32 -0.60 0.91
N ALA A 45 -11.51 -1.45 -0.10
CA ALA A 45 -10.45 -2.30 -0.63
C ALA A 45 -9.34 -1.46 -1.27
N PHE A 46 -8.11 -1.98 -1.25
CA PHE A 46 -6.96 -1.31 -1.84
C PHE A 46 -5.97 -2.27 -2.51
N VAL A 47 -5.12 -1.71 -3.39
CA VAL A 47 -3.98 -2.38 -4.01
C VAL A 47 -2.73 -1.57 -3.69
N VAL A 48 -1.65 -2.26 -3.31
CA VAL A 48 -0.38 -1.61 -3.01
C VAL A 48 0.51 -1.61 -4.26
N TYR A 49 1.28 -0.55 -4.42
CA TYR A 49 2.36 -0.40 -5.39
C TYR A 49 3.64 -0.10 -4.63
N LEU A 50 4.62 -0.98 -4.81
CA LEU A 50 5.95 -0.85 -4.23
C LEU A 50 6.96 -0.59 -5.34
N GLY A 51 7.64 0.53 -5.28
CA GLY A 51 8.74 0.90 -6.16
C GLY A 51 10.04 0.30 -5.65
N CYS A 52 10.83 -0.28 -6.54
CA CYS A 52 12.17 -0.79 -6.20
C CYS A 52 13.10 -0.74 -7.42
N LYS A 53 14.39 -0.95 -7.17
CA LYS A 53 15.35 -1.18 -8.26
C LYS A 53 15.10 -2.53 -8.90
N LYS A 54 15.48 -2.70 -10.16
CA LYS A 54 15.26 -3.95 -10.90
C LYS A 54 15.95 -5.15 -10.25
N GLU A 55 17.12 -4.93 -9.65
CA GLU A 55 17.90 -5.96 -8.94
C GLU A 55 17.25 -6.42 -7.62
N GLU A 56 16.48 -5.54 -6.96
CA GLU A 56 15.84 -5.80 -5.67
C GLU A 56 14.51 -6.56 -5.81
N VAL A 57 13.95 -6.65 -7.02
CA VAL A 57 12.63 -7.25 -7.28
C VAL A 57 12.49 -8.65 -6.69
N ALA A 58 13.50 -9.50 -6.89
CA ALA A 58 13.45 -10.89 -6.42
C ALA A 58 13.42 -10.97 -4.88
N GLU A 59 14.20 -10.13 -4.21
CA GLU A 59 14.25 -10.04 -2.76
C GLU A 59 12.94 -9.49 -2.20
N LYS A 60 12.42 -8.41 -2.78
CA LYS A 60 11.14 -7.81 -2.37
C LYS A 60 10.00 -8.81 -2.52
N ILE A 61 9.92 -9.57 -3.62
CA ILE A 61 8.89 -10.62 -3.78
C ILE A 61 9.02 -11.70 -2.73
N ARG A 62 10.26 -12.15 -2.42
CA ARG A 62 10.48 -13.15 -1.39
C ARG A 62 10.01 -12.64 -0.02
N TYR A 63 10.34 -11.40 0.32
CA TYR A 63 9.89 -10.74 1.55
C TYR A 63 8.36 -10.63 1.60
N LEU A 64 7.72 -10.16 0.53
CA LEU A 64 6.26 -10.07 0.43
C LEU A 64 5.58 -11.43 0.64
N ASN A 65 6.11 -12.49 0.06
CA ASN A 65 5.57 -13.84 0.22
C ASN A 65 5.79 -14.41 1.62
N GLN A 66 6.99 -14.26 2.18
CA GLN A 66 7.38 -14.93 3.42
C GLN A 66 6.96 -14.17 4.69
N VAL A 67 7.01 -12.84 4.67
CA VAL A 67 6.80 -11.99 5.84
C VAL A 67 5.40 -11.39 5.87
N LEU A 68 4.84 -11.11 4.71
CA LEU A 68 3.55 -10.42 4.55
C LEU A 68 2.43 -11.34 4.02
N GLY A 69 2.74 -12.62 3.73
CA GLY A 69 1.76 -13.58 3.21
C GLY A 69 1.12 -13.16 1.87
N CYS A 70 1.77 -12.27 1.12
CA CYS A 70 1.20 -11.61 -0.05
C CYS A 70 1.60 -12.32 -1.35
N TYR A 71 0.84 -13.37 -1.70
CA TYR A 71 1.16 -14.21 -2.86
C TYR A 71 0.74 -13.62 -4.22
N TRP A 72 -0.07 -12.56 -4.23
CA TRP A 72 -0.62 -11.96 -5.45
C TRP A 72 0.18 -10.72 -5.87
N CYS A 73 1.44 -10.96 -6.27
CA CYS A 73 2.37 -9.93 -6.72
C CYS A 73 2.54 -9.94 -8.24
N GLU A 74 2.42 -8.77 -8.88
CA GLU A 74 2.59 -8.56 -10.32
C GLU A 74 3.67 -7.49 -10.55
N ILE A 75 4.79 -7.86 -11.19
CA ILE A 75 5.85 -6.93 -11.57
C ILE A 75 5.45 -6.21 -12.85
N ARG A 76 5.58 -4.88 -12.89
CA ARG A 76 5.28 -4.09 -14.07
C ARG A 76 6.21 -2.89 -14.21
N GLN A 77 6.12 -2.23 -15.37
CA GLN A 77 6.74 -0.93 -15.56
C GLN A 77 6.13 0.10 -14.59
N PRO A 78 6.95 1.00 -14.02
CA PRO A 78 6.48 2.02 -13.09
C PRO A 78 5.38 2.89 -13.69
N LYS A 79 4.22 2.89 -13.04
CA LYS A 79 3.06 3.69 -13.47
C LYS A 79 2.83 4.88 -12.56
N TYR A 80 2.97 4.68 -11.26
CA TYR A 80 2.70 5.70 -10.24
C TYR A 80 4.00 6.16 -9.56
N LEU A 81 4.94 5.23 -9.37
CA LEU A 81 6.23 5.48 -8.73
C LEU A 81 7.33 5.63 -9.79
N LYS A 82 7.27 6.71 -10.58
CA LYS A 82 8.09 6.91 -11.79
C LYS A 82 9.60 7.03 -11.55
N ASP A 83 10.01 7.30 -10.32
CA ASP A 83 11.42 7.45 -9.94
C ASP A 83 12.11 6.09 -9.73
N PHE A 84 11.37 4.99 -9.81
CA PHE A 84 11.87 3.62 -9.64
C PHE A 84 12.02 2.89 -10.97
N GLU A 85 12.80 1.81 -10.99
CA GLU A 85 13.01 1.00 -12.20
C GLU A 85 11.92 -0.06 -12.40
N ALA A 86 11.35 -0.54 -11.29
CA ALA A 86 10.28 -1.53 -11.27
C ALA A 86 9.20 -1.12 -10.28
N GLU A 87 7.96 -1.53 -10.56
CA GLU A 87 6.83 -1.36 -9.65
C GLU A 87 6.15 -2.72 -9.44
N ILE A 88 6.03 -3.13 -8.20
CA ILE A 88 5.37 -4.38 -7.79
C ILE A 88 3.96 -4.02 -7.36
N LYS A 89 2.96 -4.54 -8.06
CA LYS A 89 1.56 -4.45 -7.69
C LYS A 89 1.19 -5.61 -6.78
N ILE A 90 0.70 -5.32 -5.59
CA ILE A 90 0.39 -6.30 -4.55
C ILE A 90 -1.11 -6.26 -4.26
N ARG A 91 -1.78 -7.41 -4.34
CA ARG A 91 -3.20 -7.56 -4.00
C ARG A 91 -3.37 -8.43 -2.76
N GLY A 92 -4.47 -8.24 -2.04
CA GLY A 92 -4.81 -9.04 -0.87
C GLY A 92 -3.98 -8.74 0.38
N MET A 93 -3.21 -7.65 0.39
CA MET A 93 -2.55 -7.16 1.59
C MET A 93 -3.60 -6.59 2.54
N GLN A 94 -3.53 -6.95 3.82
CA GLN A 94 -4.35 -6.34 4.85
C GLN A 94 -3.79 -4.98 5.27
N ARG A 95 -4.64 -4.10 5.78
CA ARG A 95 -4.22 -2.74 6.16
C ARG A 95 -3.34 -2.75 7.40
N ASN A 96 -3.76 -3.44 8.45
CA ASN A 96 -3.05 -3.48 9.73
C ASN A 96 -2.52 -4.89 10.00
N SER A 97 -1.37 -4.98 10.64
CA SER A 97 -0.78 -6.23 11.09
C SER A 97 -1.63 -6.82 12.22
N ASN A 98 -1.63 -8.15 12.31
CA ASN A 98 -2.24 -8.90 13.40
C ASN A 98 -1.27 -9.98 13.89
N ASP A 99 -1.70 -10.80 14.85
CA ASP A 99 -0.85 -11.84 15.46
C ASP A 99 -0.36 -12.91 14.46
N GLU A 100 -1.01 -13.03 13.29
CA GLU A 100 -0.73 -14.08 12.31
C GLU A 100 0.03 -13.56 11.08
N THR A 101 -0.17 -12.30 10.72
CA THR A 101 0.28 -11.74 9.44
C THR A 101 0.59 -10.25 9.54
N ASN A 102 1.64 -9.81 8.85
CA ASN A 102 1.98 -8.39 8.74
C ASN A 102 1.12 -7.71 7.65
N GLY A 103 0.86 -6.42 7.80
CA GLY A 103 0.04 -5.60 6.91
C GLY A 103 0.79 -4.47 6.20
N LEU A 104 0.01 -3.50 5.69
CA LEU A 104 0.54 -2.29 5.07
C LEU A 104 1.31 -1.42 6.08
N ASP A 105 0.89 -1.37 7.33
CA ASP A 105 1.60 -0.75 8.46
C ASP A 105 3.05 -1.22 8.58
N PHE A 106 3.27 -2.53 8.58
CA PHE A 106 4.61 -3.11 8.66
C PHE A 106 5.43 -2.81 7.41
N LEU A 107 4.81 -2.87 6.22
CA LEU A 107 5.49 -2.50 4.98
C LEU A 107 5.94 -1.04 5.02
N LEU A 108 5.08 -0.12 5.46
CA LEU A 108 5.46 1.29 5.59
C LEU A 108 6.56 1.49 6.62
N TRP A 109 6.53 0.77 7.74
CA TRP A 109 7.60 0.80 8.73
C TRP A 109 8.93 0.35 8.12
N ALA A 110 8.96 -0.78 7.42
CA ALA A 110 10.15 -1.31 6.77
C ALA A 110 10.70 -0.38 5.66
N GLU A 111 9.81 0.25 4.89
CA GLU A 111 10.19 1.16 3.79
C GLU A 111 10.56 2.58 4.27
N ASN A 112 10.36 2.90 5.56
CA ASN A 112 10.83 4.14 6.18
C ASN A 112 12.03 3.88 7.13
N ASP A 113 12.94 2.98 6.75
CA ASP A 113 14.15 2.63 7.53
C ASP A 113 13.85 2.18 8.98
N PHE A 114 12.73 1.49 9.19
CA PHE A 114 12.30 1.03 10.52
C PHE A 114 12.08 2.16 11.55
N ASN A 115 11.89 3.40 11.09
CA ASN A 115 11.50 4.50 11.95
C ASN A 115 10.08 4.27 12.47
N TYR A 116 9.89 4.38 13.78
CA TYR A 116 8.57 4.27 14.41
C TYR A 116 7.60 5.28 13.78
N ILE A 117 6.41 4.81 13.41
CA ILE A 117 5.32 5.63 12.91
C ILE A 117 4.20 5.53 13.94
N ASP A 118 3.77 6.67 14.46
CA ASP A 118 2.64 6.76 15.39
C ASP A 118 1.34 6.28 14.72
N SER A 119 0.45 5.63 15.46
CA SER A 119 -0.79 5.07 14.92
C SER A 119 -1.71 6.13 14.31
N ASP A 120 -1.81 7.31 14.94
CA ASP A 120 -2.66 8.40 14.43
C ASP A 120 -2.05 8.98 13.15
N GLU A 121 -0.72 9.06 13.12
CA GLU A 121 0.03 9.46 11.94
C GLU A 121 -0.21 8.46 10.79
N TYR A 122 -0.05 7.17 11.05
CA TYR A 122 -0.32 6.10 10.09
C TYR A 122 -1.75 6.15 9.54
N ASP A 123 -2.75 6.20 10.43
CA ASP A 123 -4.16 6.21 10.06
C ASP A 123 -4.49 7.41 9.17
N TYR A 124 -3.92 8.58 9.47
CA TYR A 124 -4.05 9.75 8.62
C TYR A 124 -3.49 9.53 7.21
N TYR A 125 -2.31 8.92 7.09
CA TYR A 125 -1.71 8.65 5.78
C TYR A 125 -2.48 7.62 4.98
N VAL A 126 -2.94 6.57 5.65
CA VAL A 126 -3.49 5.38 5.01
C VAL A 126 -4.99 5.48 4.76
N THR A 127 -5.76 6.06 5.68
CA THR A 127 -7.23 6.20 5.56
C THR A 127 -7.65 7.60 5.16
N GLY A 128 -6.78 8.60 5.32
CA GLY A 128 -7.14 10.01 5.15
C GLY A 128 -8.02 10.56 6.28
N THR A 129 -8.25 9.80 7.35
CA THR A 129 -9.00 10.22 8.53
C THR A 129 -8.04 10.66 9.61
N GLN A 130 -8.24 11.85 10.17
CA GLN A 130 -7.57 12.28 11.38
C GLN A 130 -8.58 12.16 12.53
N GLN A 131 -8.30 11.33 13.54
CA GLN A 131 -9.13 11.33 14.75
C GLN A 131 -9.04 12.71 15.39
N ARG A 132 -10.19 13.37 15.56
CA ARG A 132 -10.30 14.60 16.33
C ARG A 132 -10.67 14.20 17.75
N TRP A 133 -9.77 14.49 18.69
CA TRP A 133 -10.04 14.47 20.13
C TRP A 133 -11.00 15.59 20.53
#